data_AF-A0A830FFS7-F1
#
_entry.id   AF-A0A830FFS7-F1
#
_cell.length_a   1.000
_cell.length_b   1.000
_cell.length_c   1.000
_cell.angle_alpha   90.00
_cell.angle_beta   90.00
_cell.angle_gamma   90.00
#
_symmetry.space_group_name_H-M   'P 1'
#
loop_
_entity.id
_entity.type
_entity.pdbx_description
1 polymer ?
#
loop_
_entity_poly.entity_id
_entity_poly.type
_entity_poly.pdbx_seq_one_letter_code
_entity_poly.pdbx_strand_id
1 'polypeptide(L)' 'MEGLIDIPGASWLRGGTPDESRIVPWGVQSIDHEDIDFWQGRLDSDLVDEAVAALVAELQNSI' A
#
# COMPACT_ATOMS: atom_id res chain seq x y z
N MET A 1 -11.69 -6.82 6.50
CA MET A 1 -11.65 -7.54 5.22
C MET A 1 -10.41 -8.40 5.25
N GLU A 2 -10.49 -9.65 4.78
CA GLU A 2 -9.32 -10.52 4.68
C GLU A 2 -8.34 -9.99 3.62
N GLY A 3 -7.05 -10.27 3.80
CA GLY A 3 -5.99 -9.89 2.84
C GLY A 3 -5.51 -8.43 2.92
N LEU A 4 -6.09 -7.60 3.78
CA LEU A 4 -5.56 -6.26 4.05
C LEU A 4 -4.28 -6.33 4.87
N ILE A 5 -3.36 -5.41 4.60
CA ILE A 5 -2.09 -5.29 5.33
C ILE A 5 -2.17 -4.03 6.18
N ASP A 6 -2.03 -4.16 7.49
CA ASP A 6 -2.00 -3.00 8.39
C ASP A 6 -0.77 -2.13 8.09
N ILE A 7 -0.90 -0.81 8.26
CA ILE A 7 0.22 0.12 8.19
C ILE A 7 0.55 0.57 9.62
N PRO A 8 1.50 -0.08 10.32
CA PRO A 8 1.94 0.39 11.62
C PRO A 8 2.49 1.82 11.50
N GLY A 9 2.17 2.70 12.44
CA GLY A 9 2.67 4.08 12.43
C GLY A 9 4.21 4.16 12.36
N ALA A 10 4.92 3.20 12.96
CA ALA A 10 6.37 3.10 12.93
C ALA A 10 6.95 2.71 11.55
N SER A 11 6.12 2.20 10.63
CA SER A 11 6.55 1.86 9.26
C SER A 11 6.64 3.09 8.35
N TRP A 12 6.17 4.26 8.80
CA TRP A 12 6.41 5.52 8.09
C TRP A 12 7.81 6.05 8.37
N LEU A 13 8.68 6.01 7.37
CA LEU A 13 10.01 6.64 7.42
C LEU A 13 9.91 8.17 7.31
N ARG A 14 8.87 8.67 6.64
CA ARG A 14 8.51 10.09 6.56
C ARG A 14 7.02 10.24 6.29
N GLY A 15 6.38 11.25 6.87
CA GLY A 15 4.94 11.46 6.71
C GLY A 15 4.13 10.57 7.66
N GLY A 16 2.93 10.18 7.25
CA GLY A 16 2.02 9.40 8.08
C GLY A 16 0.57 9.48 7.62
N THR A 17 -0.29 8.76 8.31
CA THR A 17 -1.76 8.91 8.26
C THR A 17 -2.25 9.40 9.63
N PRO A 18 -3.32 10.21 9.69
CA PRO A 18 -3.90 10.62 10.97
C PRO A 18 -4.55 9.46 11.73
N ASP A 19 -5.06 8.48 10.99
CA ASP A 19 -5.79 7.33 11.51
C ASP A 19 -5.10 6.00 11.15
N GLU A 20 -5.47 4.95 11.87
CA GLU A 20 -5.10 3.58 11.53
C GLU A 20 -5.49 3.27 10.08
N SER A 21 -4.51 2.83 9.30
CA SER A 21 -4.63 2.68 7.86
C SER A 21 -4.14 1.32 7.42
N ARG A 22 -4.62 0.87 6.26
CA ARG A 22 -4.32 -0.43 5.68
C ARG A 22 -4.04 -0.30 4.20
N ILE A 23 -3.12 -1.12 3.68
CA ILE A 23 -2.93 -1.30 2.25
C ILE A 23 -3.97 -2.30 1.75
N VAL A 24 -4.56 -2.01 0.58
CA VAL A 24 -5.40 -2.91 -0.20
C VAL A 24 -4.57 -3.38 -1.40
N PRO A 25 -3.86 -4.53 -1.33
CA PRO A 25 -2.89 -4.91 -2.36
C PRO A 25 -3.48 -5.00 -3.77
N TRP A 26 -4.68 -5.57 -3.91
CA TRP A 26 -5.41 -5.71 -5.18
C TRP A 26 -6.07 -4.42 -5.66
N GLY A 27 -6.08 -3.36 -4.85
CA GLY A 27 -6.63 -2.05 -5.20
C GLY A 27 -5.72 -1.23 -6.12
N VAL A 28 -4.79 -1.87 -6.83
CA VAL A 28 -3.82 -1.20 -7.70
C VAL A 28 -4.52 -0.57 -8.90
N GLN A 29 -4.18 0.68 -9.21
CA GLN A 29 -4.72 1.44 -10.34
C GLN A 29 -3.58 2.17 -11.06
N SER A 30 -3.73 2.33 -12.37
CA SER A 30 -2.91 3.27 -13.14
C SER A 30 -3.65 4.61 -13.17
N ILE A 31 -3.01 5.68 -12.67
CA ILE A 31 -3.56 7.04 -12.60
C ILE A 31 -2.66 8.01 -13.36
N ASP A 32 -3.21 9.15 -13.79
CA ASP A 32 -2.42 10.19 -14.43
C ASP A 32 -1.65 11.01 -13.39
N HIS A 33 -0.54 11.64 -13.80
CA HIS A 33 0.28 12.44 -12.88
C HIS A 33 -0.49 13.63 -12.30
N GLU A 34 -1.43 14.19 -13.08
CA GLU A 34 -2.27 15.31 -12.66
C GLU A 34 -3.29 14.95 -11.55
N ASP A 35 -3.55 13.65 -11.34
CA ASP A 35 -4.42 13.16 -10.26
C ASP A 35 -3.67 13.07 -8.90
N ILE A 36 -2.36 13.35 -8.86
CA ILE A 36 -1.55 13.29 -7.64
C ILE A 36 -1.42 14.69 -7.03
N ASP A 37 -2.29 15.00 -6.06
CA ASP A 37 -2.31 16.32 -5.40
C ASP A 37 -1.10 16.59 -4.49
N PHE A 38 -0.68 15.58 -3.72
CA PHE A 38 0.31 15.75 -2.66
C PHE A 38 1.13 14.49 -2.39
N TRP A 39 2.42 14.69 -2.10
CA TRP A 39 3.29 13.63 -1.63
C TRP A 39 3.14 13.42 -0.10
N GLN A 40 2.43 12.37 0.29
CA GLN A 40 2.13 12.08 1.69
C GLN A 40 3.34 11.67 2.53
N GLY A 41 4.28 10.90 1.96
CA GLY A 41 5.37 10.33 2.73
C GLY A 41 6.06 9.13 2.09
N ARG A 42 6.80 8.40 2.91
CA ARG A 42 7.51 7.17 2.53
C ARG A 42 7.33 6.11 3.60
N LEU A 43 6.88 4.93 3.17
CA LEU A 43 6.84 3.72 3.98
C LEU A 43 8.17 2.97 3.92
N ASP A 44 8.41 2.14 4.91
CA ASP A 44 9.47 1.15 4.93
C ASP A 44 9.35 0.19 3.74
N SER A 45 10.48 -0.20 3.16
CA SER A 45 10.49 -1.08 1.99
C SER A 45 9.91 -2.46 2.29
N ASP A 46 10.10 -2.98 3.50
CA ASP A 46 9.65 -4.33 3.84
C ASP A 46 8.12 -4.43 3.77
N LEU A 47 7.42 -3.37 4.18
CA LEU A 47 5.95 -3.29 4.08
C LEU A 47 5.47 -3.16 2.63
N VAL A 48 6.24 -2.45 1.79
CA VAL A 48 5.93 -2.33 0.36
C VAL A 48 6.14 -3.69 -0.33
N ASP A 49 7.21 -4.41 0.01
CA ASP A 49 7.51 -5.73 -0.53
C ASP A 49 6.42 -6.75 -0.14
N GLU A 50 5.92 -6.70 1.09
CA GLU A 50 4.77 -7.50 1.53
C GLU A 50 3.52 -7.22 0.69
N ALA A 51 3.20 -5.94 0.45
CA ALA A 51 2.06 -5.55 -0.36
C ALA A 51 2.20 -6.01 -1.82
N VAL A 52 3.38 -5.91 -2.40
CA VAL A 52 3.65 -6.40 -3.76
C VAL A 52 3.51 -7.92 -3.82
N ALA A 53 4.06 -8.64 -2.84
CA ALA A 53 3.95 -10.10 -2.79
C ALA A 53 2.48 -10.56 -2.68
N ALA A 54 1.67 -9.87 -1.87
CA ALA A 54 0.24 -10.14 -1.75
C ALA A 54 -0.51 -9.89 -3.07
N LEU A 55 -0.22 -8.78 -3.77
CA LEU A 55 -0.79 -8.52 -5.09
C LEU A 55 -0.41 -9.60 -6.11
N VAL A 56 0.86 -10.01 -6.16
CA VAL A 56 1.31 -11.06 -7.09
C VAL A 56 0.61 -12.38 -6.82
N ALA A 57 0.48 -12.77 -5.54
CA ALA A 57 -0.22 -13.98 -5.15
C ALA A 57 -1.70 -13.94 -5.58
N GLU A 58 -2.38 -12.80 -5.37
CA GLU A 58 -3.77 -12.62 -5.79
C GLU A 58 -3.93 -12.76 -7.31
N LEU A 59 -3.04 -12.14 -8.09
CA LEU A 59 -3.07 -12.22 -9.55
C LEU A 59 -2.77 -13.64 -10.05
N GLN A 60 -1.92 -14.40 -9.37
CA GLN A 60 -1.61 -15.79 -9.72
C GLN A 60 -2.73 -16.76 -9.37
N ASN A 61 -3.49 -16.49 -8.31
CA ASN A 61 -4.64 -17.31 -7.90
C ASN A 61 -5.91 -17.02 -8.73
N SER A 62 -5.90 -15.94 -9.51
CA SER A 62 -7.03 -15.49 -10.34
C SER A 62 -7.03 -16.08 -11.76
N ILE A 63 -6.10 -16.99 -12.08
CA ILE A 63 -5.88 -17.60 -13.41
C ILE A 63 -6.28 -19.07 -13.42
#